data_AF-A0AAP8SWF6-F1
#
_entry.id   AF-A0AAP8SWF6-F1
#
_cell.length_a   1.000
_cell.length_b   1.000
_cell.length_c   1.000
_cell.angle_alpha   90.00
_cell.angle_beta   90.00
_cell.angle_gamma   90.00
#
_symmetry.space_group_name_H-M   'P 1'
#
loop_
_entity.id
_entity.type
_entity.pdbx_description
1 polymer ?
#
loop_
_entity_poly.entity_id
_entity_poly.type
_entity_poly.pdbx_seq_one_letter_code
_entity_poly.pdbx_strand_id
1 'polypeptide(L)'
;MRFTLAMCMMVLATSFSAFADNTCRTDSLGTTRCSDGTTYRTDSLGTVRDNKGNTWRTDSLGTVRGSDGTTYRTDSLGTVRDNKGNSWRTDSLGTVRGSDGTTCRKDSLGTVRCTK
;
A
#
# COMPACT_ATOMS: atom_id res chain seq x y z
N MET A 1 -12.16 14.78 -2.28
CA MET A 1 -11.55 13.97 -1.20
C MET A 1 -11.87 12.50 -1.43
N ARG A 2 -11.10 11.79 -2.24
CA ARG A 2 -11.23 10.35 -2.51
C ARG A 2 -9.84 9.69 -2.57
N PHE A 3 -9.02 9.94 -1.56
CA PHE A 3 -7.59 9.55 -1.57
C PHE A 3 -7.18 8.53 -0.51
N THR A 4 -8.09 8.09 0.36
CA THR A 4 -7.70 7.32 1.57
C THR A 4 -7.69 5.80 1.42
N LEU A 5 -8.37 5.20 0.43
CA LEU A 5 -8.21 3.76 0.15
C LEU A 5 -7.09 3.46 -0.86
N ALA A 6 -6.87 4.38 -1.81
CA ALA A 6 -5.85 4.20 -2.84
C ALA A 6 -4.44 4.24 -2.25
N MET A 7 -4.19 5.04 -1.21
CA MET A 7 -2.84 5.19 -0.65
C MET A 7 -2.37 3.97 0.15
N CYS A 8 -3.27 3.27 0.87
CA CYS A 8 -2.87 2.03 1.54
C CYS A 8 -2.76 0.83 0.57
N MET A 9 -3.47 0.86 -0.56
CA MET A 9 -3.26 -0.09 -1.65
C MET A 9 -2.01 0.27 -2.48
N MET A 10 -1.62 1.55 -2.54
CA MET A 10 -0.47 2.05 -3.30
C MET A 10 0.86 1.90 -2.55
N VAL A 11 0.86 1.93 -1.21
CA VAL A 11 2.08 1.67 -0.41
C VAL A 11 2.46 0.18 -0.40
N LEU A 12 1.52 -0.73 -0.66
CA LEU A 12 1.81 -2.14 -0.96
C LEU A 12 2.12 -2.40 -2.44
N ALA A 13 2.01 -1.38 -3.31
CA ALA A 13 2.25 -1.48 -4.75
C ALA A 13 3.57 -0.80 -5.20
N THR A 14 4.45 -0.41 -4.26
CA THR A 14 5.75 0.20 -4.63
C THR A 14 6.93 -0.52 -4.01
N SER A 15 7.27 -1.67 -4.58
CA SER A 15 8.66 -2.17 -4.62
C SER A 15 8.88 -3.15 -5.77
N PHE A 16 9.50 -2.60 -6.81
CA PHE A 16 10.47 -3.23 -7.70
C PHE A 16 10.02 -4.26 -8.77
N SER A 17 10.19 -3.78 -10.00
CA SER A 17 10.32 -4.46 -11.28
C SER A 17 10.90 -5.89 -11.24
N ALA A 18 10.02 -6.86 -11.36
CA ALA A 18 10.11 -7.85 -12.42
C ALA A 18 8.81 -7.71 -13.22
N PHE A 19 8.89 -7.50 -14.54
CA PHE A 19 7.71 -7.49 -15.40
C PHE A 19 7.05 -8.87 -15.40
N ALA A 20 6.19 -9.12 -14.43
CA ALA A 20 4.89 -9.70 -14.71
C ALA A 20 3.94 -8.52 -14.72
N ASP A 21 3.31 -8.25 -15.86
CA ASP A 21 2.22 -7.28 -15.95
C ASP A 21 1.10 -7.76 -15.02
N ASN A 22 1.15 -7.34 -13.75
CA ASN A 22 0.19 -7.73 -12.74
C ASN A 22 -1.07 -6.88 -12.92
N THR A 23 -1.83 -7.23 -13.95
CA THR A 23 -3.12 -6.64 -14.28
C THR A 23 -4.16 -7.17 -13.32
N CYS A 24 -4.87 -6.28 -12.64
CA CYS A 24 -5.97 -6.63 -11.75
C CYS A 24 -7.29 -6.08 -12.29
N ARG A 25 -8.37 -6.87 -12.17
CA ARG A 25 -9.73 -6.45 -12.52
C ARG A 25 -10.68 -6.72 -11.38
N THR A 26 -11.50 -5.73 -11.05
CA THR A 26 -12.55 -5.83 -10.03
C THR A 26 -13.91 -6.02 -10.70
N ASP A 27 -14.65 -7.03 -10.28
CA ASP A 27 -16.02 -7.26 -10.76
C ASP A 27 -17.05 -6.45 -9.97
N SER A 28 -18.31 -6.47 -10.43
CA SER A 28 -19.43 -5.76 -9.79
C SER A 28 -19.76 -6.26 -8.38
N LEU A 29 -19.22 -7.41 -7.97
CA LEU A 29 -19.38 -7.99 -6.64
C LEU A 29 -18.23 -7.58 -5.70
N GLY A 30 -17.31 -6.72 -6.16
CA GLY A 30 -16.17 -6.26 -5.38
C GLY A 30 -15.07 -7.30 -5.22
N THR A 31 -15.01 -8.30 -6.10
CA THR A 31 -13.90 -9.26 -6.13
C THR A 31 -12.88 -8.80 -7.16
N THR A 32 -11.65 -8.56 -6.70
CA THR A 32 -10.51 -8.23 -7.55
C THR A 32 -9.72 -9.49 -7.85
N ARG A 33 -9.42 -9.74 -9.13
CA ARG A 33 -8.56 -10.85 -9.57
C ARG A 33 -7.37 -10.28 -10.32
N CYS A 34 -6.17 -10.74 -9.99
CA CYS A 34 -4.92 -10.32 -10.61
C CYS A 34 -4.33 -11.45 -11.46
N SER A 35 -3.51 -11.10 -12.46
CA SER A 35 -2.88 -12.05 -13.38
C SER A 35 -1.86 -12.99 -12.71
N ASP A 36 -1.33 -12.64 -11.53
CA ASP A 36 -0.55 -13.55 -10.68
C ASP A 36 -1.38 -14.58 -9.91
N GLY A 37 -2.70 -14.62 -10.11
CA GLY A 37 -3.61 -15.52 -9.42
C GLY A 37 -3.97 -15.07 -8.00
N THR A 38 -3.51 -13.90 -7.54
CA THR A 38 -4.02 -13.30 -6.30
C THR A 38 -5.44 -12.81 -6.50
N THR A 39 -6.27 -12.99 -5.47
CA THR A 39 -7.64 -12.46 -5.47
C THR A 39 -7.92 -11.74 -4.18
N TYR A 40 -8.62 -10.63 -4.25
CA TYR A 40 -9.05 -9.84 -3.10
C TYR A 40 -10.56 -9.72 -3.07
N ARG A 41 -11.15 -9.72 -1.88
CA ARG A 41 -12.56 -9.43 -1.68
C ARG A 41 -12.73 -8.48 -0.51
N THR A 42 -13.59 -7.49 -0.68
CA THR A 42 -14.00 -6.59 0.40
C THR A 42 -15.36 -7.00 0.93
N ASP A 43 -15.48 -7.14 2.25
CA ASP A 43 -16.76 -7.41 2.93
C ASP A 43 -17.56 -6.11 3.19
N SER A 44 -18.81 -6.26 3.65
CA SER A 44 -19.69 -5.14 3.97
C SER A 44 -19.20 -4.25 5.11
N LEU A 45 -18.26 -4.73 5.91
CA LEU A 45 -17.64 -3.99 7.00
C LEU A 45 -16.34 -3.31 6.57
N GLY A 46 -15.95 -3.42 5.29
CA GLY A 46 -14.74 -2.83 4.73
C GLY A 46 -13.45 -3.61 5.00
N THR A 47 -13.55 -4.87 5.45
CA THR A 47 -12.37 -5.75 5.57
C THR A 47 -12.02 -6.29 4.19
N VAL A 48 -10.76 -6.13 3.78
CA VAL A 48 -10.21 -6.75 2.58
C VAL A 48 -9.56 -8.07 2.97
N ARG A 49 -9.82 -9.13 2.20
CA ARG A 49 -9.20 -10.45 2.37
C ARG A 49 -8.60 -10.93 1.06
N ASP A 50 -7.40 -11.52 1.11
CA ASP A 50 -6.81 -12.21 -0.04
C ASP A 50 -7.10 -13.73 -0.07
N ASN A 51 -6.75 -14.41 -1.16
CA ASN A 51 -6.87 -15.87 -1.27
C ASN A 51 -5.84 -16.66 -0.45
N LYS A 52 -4.90 -15.99 0.23
CA LYS A 52 -3.93 -16.61 1.14
C LYS A 52 -4.38 -16.54 2.61
N GLY A 53 -5.52 -15.91 2.87
CA GLY A 53 -6.11 -15.78 4.20
C GLY A 53 -5.71 -14.52 4.96
N ASN A 54 -4.89 -13.65 4.38
CA ASN A 54 -4.54 -12.37 4.97
C ASN A 54 -5.73 -11.42 4.96
N THR A 55 -5.86 -10.60 5.99
CA THR A 55 -6.90 -9.57 6.05
C THR A 55 -6.33 -8.20 6.40
N TRP A 56 -6.99 -7.16 5.90
CA TRP A 56 -6.68 -5.77 6.20
C TRP A 56 -7.96 -4.99 6.45
N ARG A 57 -7.94 -4.13 7.46
CA ARG A 57 -9.07 -3.26 7.77
C ARG A 57 -8.57 -1.86 8.14
N THR A 58 -9.27 -0.84 7.66
CA THR A 58 -9.05 0.55 8.06
C THR A 58 -10.05 0.92 9.15
N ASP A 59 -9.58 1.48 10.27
CA ASP A 59 -10.43 2.00 11.34
C ASP A 59 -10.93 3.43 11.06
N SER A 60 -11.78 3.96 11.94
CA SER A 60 -12.34 5.32 11.82
C SER A 60 -11.30 6.43 11.92
N LEU A 61 -10.11 6.14 12.44
CA LEU A 61 -8.99 7.07 12.55
C LEU A 61 -8.03 6.96 11.36
N GLY A 62 -8.32 6.09 10.39
CA GLY A 62 -7.50 5.85 9.21
C GLY A 62 -6.30 4.95 9.46
N THR A 63 -6.25 4.23 10.59
CA THR A 63 -5.23 3.20 10.83
C THR A 63 -5.60 1.93 10.07
N VAL A 64 -4.69 1.42 9.27
CA VAL A 64 -4.83 0.11 8.63
C VAL A 64 -4.18 -0.94 9.49
N ARG A 65 -4.88 -2.03 9.78
CA ARG A 65 -4.38 -3.19 10.52
C ARG A 65 -4.44 -4.44 9.65
N GLY A 66 -3.30 -5.13 9.54
CA GLY A 66 -3.18 -6.44 8.93
C GLY A 66 -3.42 -7.57 9.94
N SER A 67 -3.84 -8.75 9.45
CA SER A 67 -3.98 -9.98 10.26
C SER A 67 -2.66 -10.48 10.83
N ASP A 68 -1.53 -10.09 10.24
CA ASP A 68 -0.17 -10.36 10.71
C ASP A 68 0.25 -9.46 11.89
N GLY A 69 -0.65 -8.58 12.35
CA GLY A 69 -0.39 -7.64 13.44
C GLY A 69 0.32 -6.37 13.00
N THR A 70 0.63 -6.19 11.71
CA THR A 70 1.15 -4.92 11.20
C THR A 70 0.09 -3.84 11.27
N THR A 71 0.49 -2.61 11.56
CA THR A 71 -0.40 -1.45 11.45
C THR A 71 0.30 -0.31 10.76
N TYR A 72 -0.42 0.41 9.91
CA TYR A 72 0.05 1.62 9.25
C TYR A 72 -0.91 2.78 9.50
N ARG A 73 -0.37 3.97 9.72
CA ARG A 73 -1.18 5.19 9.81
C ARG A 73 -0.49 6.35 9.11
N THR A 74 -1.27 7.10 8.34
CA THR A 74 -0.81 8.35 7.73
C THR A 74 -1.27 9.53 8.60
N ASP A 75 -0.35 10.42 8.95
CA ASP A 75 -0.69 11.65 9.67
C ASP A 75 -1.15 12.78 8.72
N SER A 76 -1.60 13.89 9.30
CA SER A 76 -2.08 15.06 8.54
C SER A 76 -1.01 15.72 7.66
N LEU A 77 0.27 15.43 7.90
CA LEU A 77 1.40 15.93 7.11
C LEU A 77 1.83 14.94 6.03
N GLY A 78 1.11 13.81 5.88
CA GLY A 78 1.40 12.77 4.90
C GLY A 78 2.53 11.82 5.30
N THR A 79 2.94 11.81 6.57
CA THR A 79 3.94 10.84 7.07
C THR A 79 3.23 9.53 7.40
N VAL A 80 3.70 8.44 6.81
CA VAL A 80 3.24 7.08 7.11
C VAL A 80 4.09 6.51 8.24
N ARG A 81 3.49 5.90 9.25
CA ARG A 81 4.20 5.19 10.33
C ARG A 81 3.70 3.77 10.46
N ASP A 82 4.60 2.84 10.78
CA ASP A 82 4.25 1.48 11.16
C ASP A 82 4.28 1.27 12.70
N ASN A 83 3.86 0.09 13.17
CA ASN A 83 3.95 -0.30 14.58
C ASN A 83 5.35 -0.72 15.04
N LYS A 84 6.35 -0.70 14.17
CA LYS A 84 7.76 -1.02 14.50
C LYS A 84 8.59 0.24 14.71
N GLY A 85 7.98 1.42 14.64
CA GLY A 85 8.65 2.71 14.82
C GLY A 85 9.26 3.26 13.54
N ASN A 86 9.04 2.63 12.39
CA ASN A 86 9.47 3.17 11.11
C ASN A 86 8.51 4.25 10.63
N SER A 87 9.05 5.22 9.91
CA SER A 87 8.27 6.27 9.27
C SER A 87 8.78 6.56 7.87
N TRP A 88 7.87 6.91 6.97
CA TRP A 88 8.18 7.28 5.60
C TRP A 88 7.43 8.54 5.20
N ARG A 89 8.10 9.40 4.44
CA ARG A 89 7.49 10.61 3.88
C ARG A 89 7.94 10.81 2.45
N THR A 90 6.98 11.18 1.60
CA THR A 90 7.25 11.59 0.21
C THR A 90 7.37 13.11 0.15
N ASP A 91 8.43 13.61 -0.47
CA ASP A 91 8.59 15.05 -0.73
C ASP A 91 7.88 15.50 -2.01
N SER A 92 7.88 16.81 -2.27
CA SER A 92 7.24 17.41 -3.45
C SER A 92 7.84 16.96 -4.78
N LEU A 93 9.04 16.37 -4.77
CA LEU A 93 9.72 15.85 -5.95
C LEU A 93 9.47 14.34 -6.13
N GLY A 94 8.63 13.74 -5.28
CA GLY A 94 8.32 12.31 -5.32
C GLY A 94 9.40 11.42 -4.72
N THR A 95 10.33 11.97 -3.94
CA THR A 95 11.34 11.17 -3.22
C THR A 95 10.77 10.73 -1.88
N VAL A 96 10.78 9.43 -1.63
CA VAL A 96 10.40 8.82 -0.36
C VAL A 96 11.64 8.70 0.53
N ARG A 97 11.54 9.15 1.78
CA ARG A 97 12.59 8.96 2.80
C ARG A 97 12.02 8.19 3.98
N GLY A 98 12.71 7.13 4.38
CA GLY A 98 12.46 6.31 5.54
C GLY A 98 13.32 6.72 6.73
N SER A 99 12.80 6.57 7.96
CA SER A 99 13.57 6.78 9.19
C SER A 99 14.70 5.77 9.38
N ASP A 100 14.68 4.68 8.62
CA ASP A 100 15.71 3.64 8.59
C ASP A 100 16.87 3.97 7.63
N GLY A 101 16.93 5.21 7.10
CA GLY A 101 17.92 5.69 6.14
C GLY A 101 17.54 5.44 4.67
N THR A 102 16.51 4.62 4.42
CA THR A 102 16.13 4.27 3.05
C THR A 102 15.61 5.51 2.29
N THR A 103 16.11 5.74 1.09
CA THR A 103 15.66 6.81 0.19
C THR A 103 15.31 6.22 -1.16
N CYS A 104 14.09 6.47 -1.64
CA CYS A 104 13.60 5.96 -2.91
C CYS A 104 13.12 7.09 -3.82
N ARG A 105 13.46 7.05 -5.11
CA ARG A 105 12.98 8.02 -6.10
C ARG A 105 12.58 7.34 -7.39
N LYS A 106 11.46 7.79 -7.96
CA LYS A 106 11.01 7.43 -9.30
C LYS A 106 11.56 8.43 -10.33
N ASP A 107 12.19 7.95 -11.38
CA ASP A 107 12.62 8.79 -12.50
C ASP A 107 11.48 9.07 -13.49
N SER A 108 11.75 9.91 -14.50
CA SER A 108 10.77 10.30 -15.52
C SER A 108 10.30 9.15 -16.40
N LEU A 109 11.06 8.04 -16.45
CA LEU A 109 10.72 6.83 -17.18
C LEU A 109 9.95 5.83 -16.30
N GLY A 110 9.68 6.19 -15.04
CA GLY A 110 8.97 5.37 -14.08
C GLY A 110 9.84 4.38 -13.30
N THR A 111 11.16 4.38 -13.50
CA THR A 111 12.09 3.49 -12.78
C THR A 111 12.25 3.99 -11.35
N VAL A 112 12.01 3.11 -10.38
CA VAL A 112 12.24 3.41 -8.96
C VAL A 112 13.63 2.92 -8.56
N ARG A 113 14.41 3.79 -7.91
CA ARG A 113 15.70 3.44 -7.31
C ARG A 113 15.67 3.74 -5.83
N CYS A 114 16.09 2.78 -5.01
CA CYS A 114 16.21 2.94 -3.56
C CYS A 114 17.66 2.77 -3.13
N THR A 115 18.11 3.62 -2.22
CA THR A 115 19.42 3.56 -1.55
C THR A 115 19.20 3.55 -0.04
N LYS A 116 20.15 3.00 0.71
CA LYS A 116 20.17 3.03 2.17
C LYS A 116 21.46 3.70 2.63
#